data_AF-A0A7Y3DSR4-F1
#
_entry.id   AF-A0A7Y3DSR4-F1
#
_cell.length_a   1.000
_cell.length_b   1.000
_cell.length_c   1.000
_cell.angle_alpha   90.00
_cell.angle_beta   90.00
_cell.angle_gamma   90.00
#
_symmetry.space_group_name_H-M   'P 1'
#
loop_
_entity.id
_entity.type
_entity.pdbx_description
1 polymer ?
#
loop_
_entity_poly.entity_id
_entity_poly.type
_entity_poly.pdbx_seq_one_letter_code
_entity_poly.pdbx_strand_id
1 'polypeptide(L)'
;MTTNVPIERIKRSIVLIRGQKVMLDRDLANLYGVETRVLNQAVGRNIKRFPDDFMFVLTREEIMRISQIVTSSDIKYSKRVRVFTEQGVAMLSSVLRSERAVEVNIAIMRAFVQLREMLASNAELSRKLKQMEKKYDEQFKIVFEAIRQLMAPTETKKKKIGFTVKKKQKAYGKSKPTKALDEFSLTPQAFRIWINIPGDIQIKILNNIWCITCSDITSIRSVRGKAQKGMLILKGICTRCGNPVTRAIENK
;
A
#
# COMPACT_ATOMS: atom_id res chain seq x y z
N MET A 1 13.90 -33.45 -20.59
CA MET A 1 14.60 -33.21 -19.31
C MET A 1 13.97 -32.00 -18.66
N THR A 2 13.06 -32.19 -17.71
CA THR A 2 12.39 -31.10 -16.98
C THR A 2 13.41 -30.39 -16.10
N THR A 3 13.74 -29.14 -16.45
CA THR A 3 14.61 -28.30 -15.63
C THR A 3 13.84 -27.85 -14.39
N ASN A 4 13.78 -28.71 -13.37
CA ASN A 4 13.09 -28.43 -12.13
C ASN A 4 13.89 -27.39 -11.31
N VAL A 5 13.66 -26.10 -11.58
CA VAL A 5 14.20 -25.02 -10.75
C VAL A 5 13.55 -25.13 -9.36
N PRO A 6 14.32 -25.33 -8.28
CA PRO A 6 13.75 -25.45 -6.95
C PRO A 6 12.99 -24.18 -6.56
N ILE A 7 11.75 -24.32 -6.11
CA ILE A 7 10.91 -23.19 -5.64
C ILE A 7 11.61 -22.38 -4.56
N GLU A 8 12.39 -23.03 -3.68
CA GLU A 8 13.19 -22.37 -2.64
C GLU A 8 14.24 -21.41 -3.22
N ARG A 9 14.82 -21.72 -4.38
CA ARG A 9 15.74 -20.82 -5.08
C ARG A 9 15.03 -19.57 -5.57
N ILE A 10 13.81 -19.73 -6.09
CA ILE A 10 12.98 -18.62 -6.56
C ILE A 10 12.59 -17.71 -5.39
N LYS A 11 12.16 -18.28 -4.26
CA LYS A 11 11.80 -17.51 -3.06
C LYS A 11 12.94 -16.61 -2.57
N ARG A 12 14.19 -17.11 -2.60
CA ARG A 12 15.39 -16.35 -2.21
C ARG A 12 15.72 -15.20 -3.16
N SER A 13 15.30 -15.28 -4.42
CA SER A 13 15.47 -14.21 -5.41
C SER A 13 14.39 -13.13 -5.35
N ILE A 14 13.37 -13.29 -4.51
CA ILE A 14 12.31 -12.29 -4.31
C ILE A 14 12.72 -11.36 -3.17
N VAL A 15 12.86 -10.08 -3.48
CA VAL A 15 13.27 -9.03 -2.53
C VAL A 15 12.16 -7.99 -2.38
N LEU A 16 12.16 -7.29 -1.24
CA LEU A 16 11.20 -6.21 -0.97
C LEU A 16 11.85 -4.86 -1.28
N ILE A 17 11.38 -4.18 -2.34
CA ILE A 17 11.89 -2.87 -2.76
C ILE A 17 10.68 -1.94 -2.98
N ARG A 18 10.73 -0.74 -2.41
CA ARG A 18 9.62 0.24 -2.46
C ARG A 18 8.27 -0.34 -1.98
N GLY A 19 8.31 -1.29 -1.03
CA GLY A 19 7.12 -1.98 -0.53
C GLY A 19 6.52 -3.02 -1.48
N GLN A 20 7.20 -3.32 -2.61
CA GLN A 20 6.78 -4.31 -3.59
C GLN A 20 7.72 -5.52 -3.56
N LYS A 21 7.15 -6.72 -3.70
CA LYS A 21 7.92 -7.94 -3.91
C LYS A 21 8.37 -7.97 -5.37
N VAL A 22 9.67 -7.93 -5.59
CA VAL A 22 10.27 -7.84 -6.92
C VAL A 22 11.42 -8.82 -7.10
N MET A 23 11.73 -9.14 -8.36
CA MET A 23 12.90 -9.91 -8.74
C MET A 23 13.84 -9.06 -9.60
N LEU A 24 15.14 -9.23 -9.41
CA LEU A 24 16.18 -8.54 -10.16
C LEU A 24 16.33 -9.14 -11.56
N ASP A 25 16.66 -8.32 -12.55
CA ASP A 25 16.93 -8.75 -13.93
C ASP A 25 17.98 -9.86 -14.02
N ARG A 26 19.05 -9.75 -13.22
CA ARG A 26 20.11 -10.76 -13.12
C ARG A 26 19.58 -12.11 -12.64
N ASP A 27 18.78 -12.12 -11.58
CA ASP A 27 18.24 -13.36 -11.02
C ASP A 27 17.28 -14.01 -12.01
N LEU A 28 16.40 -13.22 -12.62
CA LEU A 28 15.50 -13.70 -13.66
C LEU A 28 16.26 -14.28 -14.84
N ALA A 29 17.29 -13.60 -15.33
CA ALA A 29 18.11 -14.06 -16.43
C ALA A 29 18.78 -15.42 -16.10
N ASN A 30 19.32 -15.56 -14.89
CA ASN A 30 19.90 -16.81 -14.40
C ASN A 30 18.89 -17.96 -14.33
N LEU A 31 17.66 -17.68 -13.86
CA LEU A 31 16.59 -18.68 -13.82
C LEU A 31 16.19 -19.12 -15.24
N TYR A 32 16.00 -18.17 -16.14
CA TYR A 32 15.68 -18.43 -17.55
C TYR A 32 16.83 -19.05 -18.36
N GLY A 33 18.06 -19.04 -17.84
CA GLY A 33 19.23 -19.54 -18.54
C GLY A 33 19.65 -18.64 -19.70
N VAL A 34 19.44 -17.33 -19.58
CA VAL A 34 19.85 -16.33 -20.58
C VAL A 34 20.76 -15.30 -19.92
N GLU A 35 21.53 -14.56 -20.73
CA GLU A 35 22.28 -13.44 -20.20
C GLU A 35 21.38 -12.27 -19.78
N THR A 36 21.77 -11.57 -18.72
CA THR A 36 21.04 -10.38 -18.23
C THR A 36 20.87 -9.32 -19.33
N ARG A 37 21.88 -9.15 -20.21
CA ARG A 37 21.80 -8.23 -21.35
C ARG A 37 20.72 -8.65 -22.36
N VAL A 38 20.62 -9.94 -22.67
CA VAL A 38 19.64 -10.50 -23.61
C VAL A 38 18.22 -10.29 -23.09
N LEU A 39 17.98 -10.60 -21.81
CA LEU A 39 16.70 -10.32 -21.15
C LEU A 39 16.35 -8.83 -21.25
N ASN A 40 17.31 -7.98 -20.89
CA ASN A 40 17.16 -6.53 -20.89
C ASN A 40 16.92 -5.93 -22.28
N GLN A 41 17.45 -6.55 -23.34
CA GLN A 41 17.20 -6.18 -24.72
C GLN A 41 15.80 -6.60 -25.16
N ALA A 42 15.37 -7.82 -24.82
CA ALA A 42 14.05 -8.34 -25.15
C ALA A 42 12.93 -7.49 -24.53
N VAL A 43 13.10 -7.08 -23.27
CA VAL A 43 12.24 -6.10 -22.60
C VAL A 43 12.27 -4.76 -23.31
N GLY A 44 13.46 -4.24 -23.65
CA GLY A 44 13.61 -2.94 -24.32
C GLY A 44 12.84 -2.87 -25.64
N ARG A 45 12.86 -3.95 -26.43
CA ARG A 45 12.07 -4.06 -27.67
C ARG A 45 10.56 -4.08 -27.43
N ASN A 46 10.13 -4.47 -26.23
CA ASN A 46 8.74 -4.64 -25.84
C ASN A 46 8.30 -3.66 -24.75
N ILE A 47 8.95 -2.50 -24.62
CA ILE A 47 8.78 -1.60 -23.45
C ILE A 47 7.32 -1.18 -23.22
N LYS A 48 6.50 -1.08 -24.28
CA LYS A 48 5.05 -0.78 -24.17
C LYS A 48 4.26 -1.81 -23.32
N ARG A 49 4.81 -3.00 -23.12
CA ARG A 49 4.24 -4.08 -22.29
C ARG A 49 4.67 -4.02 -20.83
N PHE A 50 5.60 -3.12 -20.50
CA PHE A 50 6.20 -2.99 -19.16
C PHE A 50 5.98 -1.56 -18.65
N PRO A 51 4.76 -1.23 -18.19
CA PRO A 51 4.52 0.01 -17.46
C PRO A 51 5.30 0.05 -16.14
N ASP A 52 5.39 1.23 -15.53
CA ASP A 52 6.23 1.48 -14.34
C ASP A 52 5.84 0.63 -13.10
N ASP A 53 4.60 0.14 -13.03
CA ASP A 53 4.10 -0.76 -11.99
C ASP A 53 4.46 -2.24 -12.24
N PHE A 54 4.91 -2.58 -13.45
CA PHE A 54 5.35 -3.93 -13.81
C PHE A 54 6.88 -4.05 -13.71
N MET A 55 7.57 -2.96 -14.02
CA MET A 55 9.02 -2.88 -13.99
C MET A 55 9.46 -1.48 -13.65
N PHE A 56 10.56 -1.36 -12.92
CA PHE A 56 11.27 -0.09 -12.80
C PHE A 56 12.79 -0.30 -12.71
N VAL A 57 13.52 0.78 -12.90
CA VAL A 57 14.98 0.82 -12.74
C VAL A 57 15.30 1.29 -11.32
N LEU A 58 16.25 0.62 -10.68
CA LEU A 58 16.73 1.00 -9.35
C LEU A 58 17.64 2.23 -9.39
N THR A 59 17.56 3.06 -8.35
CA THR A 59 18.51 4.15 -8.14
C THR A 59 19.87 3.61 -7.67
N ARG A 60 20.93 4.42 -7.78
CA ARG A 60 22.26 4.05 -7.28
C ARG A 60 22.24 3.73 -5.77
N GLU A 61 21.48 4.49 -5.00
CA GLU A 61 21.32 4.26 -3.57
C GLU A 61 20.59 2.95 -3.26
N GLU A 62 19.56 2.60 -4.04
CA GLU A 62 18.85 1.32 -3.91
C GLU A 62 19.78 0.14 -4.24
N ILE A 63 20.57 0.25 -5.32
CA ILE A 63 21.56 -0.77 -5.70
C ILE A 63 22.58 -0.97 -4.58
N MET A 64 23.11 0.11 -4.01
CA MET A 64 24.08 0.05 -2.91
C MET A 64 23.50 -0.63 -1.68
N ARG A 65 22.26 -0.29 -1.27
CA ARG A 65 21.58 -0.93 -0.14
C ARG A 65 21.35 -2.43 -0.36
N ILE A 66 20.94 -2.81 -1.57
CA ILE A 66 20.71 -4.22 -1.91
C ILE A 66 22.02 -5.01 -1.93
N SER A 67 23.11 -4.42 -2.41
CA SER A 67 24.42 -5.07 -2.44
C SER A 67 24.99 -5.42 -1.05
N GLN A 68 24.47 -4.80 0.01
CA GLN A 68 24.82 -5.15 1.39
C GLN A 68 23.97 -6.31 1.95
N ILE A 69 22.78 -6.52 1.40
CA ILE A 69 21.83 -7.56 1.83
C ILE A 69 22.04 -8.84 1.04
N VAL A 70 22.26 -8.70 -0.27
CA VAL A 70 22.47 -9.79 -1.21
C VAL A 70 23.98 -9.96 -1.36
N THR A 71 24.51 -11.15 -1.05
CA THR A 71 25.94 -11.53 -1.08
C THR A 71 26.64 -11.40 -2.45
N SER A 72 25.97 -10.84 -3.46
CA SER A 72 26.53 -10.60 -4.79
C SER A 72 27.19 -9.22 -4.84
N SER A 73 28.50 -9.18 -4.57
CA SER A 73 29.40 -8.02 -4.75
C SER A 73 29.22 -7.32 -6.11
N ASP A 74 28.87 -8.07 -7.15
CA ASP A 74 28.89 -7.62 -8.54
C ASP A 74 27.68 -6.76 -8.93
N ILE A 75 26.64 -6.68 -8.09
CA ILE A 75 25.51 -5.77 -8.33
C ILE A 75 25.94 -4.32 -8.13
N LYS A 76 26.87 -4.06 -7.22
CA LYS A 76 27.38 -2.72 -6.87
C LYS A 76 27.91 -1.94 -8.09
N TYR A 77 28.58 -2.65 -8.99
CA TYR A 77 29.18 -2.05 -10.20
C TYR A 77 28.20 -1.91 -11.37
N SER A 78 27.01 -2.50 -11.27
CA SER A 78 26.03 -2.48 -12.35
C SER A 78 25.47 -1.06 -12.54
N LYS A 79 25.63 -0.50 -13.75
CA LYS A 79 25.17 0.87 -14.07
C LYS A 79 23.66 1.02 -14.04
N ARG A 80 22.94 -0.07 -14.35
CA ARG A 80 21.49 -0.06 -14.48
C ARG A 80 20.95 -1.45 -14.15
N VAL A 81 20.16 -1.52 -13.09
CA VAL A 81 19.53 -2.77 -12.62
C VAL A 81 18.04 -2.58 -12.77
N ARG A 82 17.40 -3.48 -13.54
CA ARG A 82 15.95 -3.51 -13.63
C ARG A 82 15.38 -4.50 -12.62
N VAL A 83 14.23 -4.15 -12.08
CA VAL A 83 13.45 -5.04 -11.22
C VAL A 83 12.06 -5.22 -11.80
N PHE A 84 11.48 -6.38 -11.52
CA PHE A 84 10.20 -6.82 -12.05
C PHE A 84 9.30 -7.24 -10.90
N THR A 85 8.06 -6.74 -10.90
CA THR A 85 7.01 -7.22 -10.01
C THR A 85 6.49 -8.57 -10.50
N GLU A 86 5.59 -9.20 -9.74
CA GLU A 86 4.88 -10.41 -10.16
C GLU A 86 4.25 -10.23 -11.55
N GLN A 87 3.62 -9.08 -11.80
CA GLN A 87 2.99 -8.74 -13.08
C GLN A 87 4.03 -8.55 -14.19
N GLY A 88 5.18 -7.91 -13.87
CA GLY A 88 6.29 -7.79 -14.80
C GLY A 88 6.87 -9.13 -15.22
N VAL A 89 7.03 -10.06 -14.27
CA VAL A 89 7.45 -11.43 -14.56
C VAL A 89 6.40 -12.13 -15.42
N ALA A 90 5.11 -11.95 -15.13
CA ALA A 90 4.05 -12.51 -15.96
C ALA A 90 4.16 -12.05 -17.42
N MET A 91 4.48 -10.78 -17.63
CA MET A 91 4.68 -10.24 -18.98
C MET A 91 5.89 -10.82 -19.71
N LEU A 92 6.91 -11.30 -18.99
CA LEU A 92 8.05 -11.97 -19.61
C LEU A 92 7.65 -13.24 -20.35
N SER A 93 6.56 -13.92 -19.99
CA SER A 93 6.05 -15.08 -20.73
C SER A 93 5.66 -14.75 -22.18
N SER A 94 5.23 -13.51 -22.43
CA SER A 94 4.89 -13.05 -23.79
C SER A 94 6.12 -12.66 -24.63
N VAL A 95 7.25 -12.44 -23.96
CA VAL A 95 8.51 -11.95 -24.55
C VAL A 95 9.51 -13.09 -24.74
N LEU A 96 9.64 -13.97 -23.75
CA LEU A 96 10.52 -15.14 -23.75
C LEU A 96 9.69 -16.38 -24.08
N ARG A 97 9.95 -16.98 -25.23
CA ARG A 97 9.15 -18.10 -25.77
C ARG A 97 9.83 -19.47 -25.66
N SER A 98 10.96 -19.58 -24.96
CA SER A 98 11.61 -20.89 -24.78
C SER A 98 10.83 -21.74 -23.79
N GLU A 99 10.83 -23.06 -23.99
CA GLU A 99 10.16 -24.02 -23.10
C GLU A 99 10.58 -23.83 -21.63
N ARG A 100 11.90 -23.66 -21.41
CA ARG A 100 12.46 -23.32 -20.11
C ARG A 100 11.89 -22.02 -19.54
N ALA A 101 11.71 -20.98 -20.35
CA ALA A 101 11.15 -19.72 -19.88
C ALA A 101 9.67 -19.85 -19.50
N VAL A 102 8.92 -20.71 -20.17
CA VAL A 102 7.54 -21.05 -19.81
C VAL A 102 7.51 -21.76 -18.46
N GLU A 103 8.30 -22.83 -18.29
CA GLU A 103 8.39 -23.60 -17.03
C GLU A 103 8.78 -22.70 -15.84
N VAL A 104 9.83 -21.89 -16.02
CA VAL A 104 10.34 -20.98 -14.99
C VAL A 104 9.31 -19.92 -14.62
N ASN A 105 8.60 -19.34 -15.61
CA ASN A 105 7.53 -18.39 -15.32
C ASN A 105 6.44 -19.01 -14.45
N ILE A 106 6.00 -20.22 -14.77
CA ILE A 106 4.99 -20.94 -13.99
C ILE A 106 5.50 -21.18 -12.55
N ALA A 107 6.75 -21.60 -12.39
CA ALA A 107 7.36 -21.79 -11.08
C ALA A 107 7.45 -20.49 -10.27
N ILE A 108 7.79 -19.37 -10.93
CA ILE A 108 7.83 -18.05 -10.30
C ILE A 108 6.44 -17.62 -9.83
N MET A 109 5.40 -17.79 -10.66
CA MET A 109 4.02 -17.49 -10.26
C MET A 109 3.58 -18.29 -9.05
N ARG A 110 3.89 -19.60 -9.02
CA ARG A 110 3.61 -20.45 -7.86
C ARG A 110 4.31 -19.96 -6.60
N ALA A 111 5.56 -19.52 -6.70
CA ALA A 111 6.30 -18.97 -5.57
C ALA A 111 5.67 -17.66 -5.04
N PHE A 112 5.23 -16.75 -5.92
CA PHE A 112 4.52 -15.53 -5.53
C PHE A 112 3.16 -15.83 -4.88
N VAL A 113 2.42 -16.82 -5.37
CA VAL A 113 1.16 -17.28 -4.76
C VAL A 113 1.41 -17.86 -3.36
N GLN A 114 2.37 -18.79 -3.21
CA GLN A 114 2.74 -19.35 -1.91
C GLN A 114 3.18 -18.26 -0.92
N LEU A 115 3.94 -17.27 -1.38
CA LEU A 115 4.35 -16.12 -0.58
C LEU A 115 3.16 -15.24 -0.16
N ARG A 116 2.08 -15.17 -0.94
CA ARG A 116 0.84 -14.48 -0.56
C ARG A 116 0.04 -15.32 0.42
N GLU A 117 -0.05 -16.62 0.21
CA GLU A 117 -0.69 -17.57 1.13
C GLU A 117 0.00 -17.60 2.48
N MET A 118 1.33 -17.57 2.54
CA MET A 118 2.10 -17.50 3.80
C MET A 118 1.87 -16.20 4.57
N LEU A 119 1.68 -15.08 3.88
CA LEU A 119 1.31 -13.81 4.52
C LEU A 119 -0.15 -13.81 4.98
N ALA A 120 -1.03 -14.44 4.20
CA ALA A 120 -2.43 -14.67 4.57
C ALA A 120 -2.55 -15.70 5.71
N SER A 121 -1.58 -16.62 5.85
CA SER A 121 -1.51 -17.63 6.90
C SER A 121 -1.03 -17.08 8.25
N ASN A 122 -1.17 -15.77 8.47
CA ASN A 122 -1.61 -15.22 9.76
C ASN A 122 -2.88 -15.89 10.32
N ALA A 123 -3.35 -17.04 9.77
CA ALA A 123 -4.15 -18.04 10.45
C ALA A 123 -3.57 -18.46 11.81
N GLU A 124 -2.24 -18.61 11.96
CA GLU A 124 -1.66 -18.92 13.28
C GLU A 124 -1.74 -17.72 14.24
N LEU A 125 -1.46 -16.51 13.74
CA LEU A 125 -1.67 -15.27 14.48
C LEU A 125 -3.15 -15.06 14.84
N SER A 126 -4.07 -15.35 13.91
CA SER A 126 -5.52 -15.29 14.10
C SER A 126 -6.02 -16.37 15.05
N ARG A 127 -5.41 -17.57 15.06
CA ARG A 127 -5.70 -18.64 16.02
C ARG A 127 -5.21 -18.26 17.41
N LYS A 128 -3.98 -17.74 17.55
CA LYS A 128 -3.45 -17.20 18.81
C LYS A 128 -4.27 -16.02 19.31
N LEU A 129 -4.70 -15.11 18.43
CA LEU A 129 -5.63 -14.02 18.77
C LEU A 129 -6.95 -14.56 19.30
N LYS A 130 -7.58 -15.51 18.58
CA LYS A 130 -8.85 -16.14 19.02
C LYS A 130 -8.69 -16.91 20.33
N GLN A 131 -7.55 -17.55 20.55
CA GLN A 131 -7.25 -18.31 21.77
C GLN A 131 -6.97 -17.38 22.95
N MET A 132 -6.33 -16.22 22.71
CA MET A 132 -6.21 -15.16 23.71
C MET A 132 -7.57 -14.50 23.98
N GLU A 133 -8.36 -14.21 22.96
CA GLU A 133 -9.72 -13.65 23.09
C GLU A 133 -10.67 -14.56 23.89
N LYS A 134 -10.46 -15.89 23.87
CA LYS A 134 -11.17 -16.82 24.75
C LYS A 134 -10.68 -16.84 26.20
N LYS A 135 -9.45 -16.38 26.46
CA LYS A 135 -8.82 -16.33 27.79
C LYS A 135 -8.98 -14.99 28.50
N TYR A 136 -9.34 -13.92 27.79
CA TYR A 136 -9.47 -12.56 28.34
C TYR A 136 -10.92 -12.05 28.21
N ASP A 137 -11.42 -11.40 29.26
CA ASP A 137 -12.82 -10.92 29.35
C ASP A 137 -13.17 -9.77 28.40
N GLU A 138 -14.45 -9.38 28.36
CA GLU A 138 -15.03 -8.39 27.43
C GLU A 138 -14.26 -7.07 27.32
N GLN A 139 -13.55 -6.68 28.39
CA GLN A 139 -12.72 -5.48 28.43
C GLN A 139 -11.59 -5.47 27.38
N PHE A 140 -11.11 -6.65 26.95
CA PHE A 140 -10.07 -6.79 25.94
C PHE A 140 -10.60 -6.91 24.50
N LYS A 141 -11.93 -7.00 24.29
CA LYS A 141 -12.53 -7.08 22.94
C LYS A 141 -12.14 -5.90 22.06
N ILE A 142 -12.06 -4.70 22.64
CA ILE A 142 -11.70 -3.45 21.95
C ILE A 142 -10.28 -3.53 21.36
N VAL A 143 -9.34 -4.15 22.10
CA VAL A 143 -7.95 -4.33 21.65
C VAL A 143 -7.89 -5.32 20.50
N PHE A 144 -8.60 -6.45 20.59
CA PHE A 144 -8.64 -7.44 19.52
C PHE A 144 -9.35 -6.92 18.26
N GLU A 145 -10.39 -6.11 18.40
CA GLU A 145 -11.08 -5.47 17.29
C GLU A 145 -10.18 -4.48 16.55
N ALA A 146 -9.41 -3.67 17.28
CA ALA A 146 -8.41 -2.78 16.70
C ALA A 146 -7.32 -3.54 15.93
N ILE A 147 -6.85 -4.67 16.46
CA ILE A 147 -5.84 -5.52 15.78
C ILE A 147 -6.42 -6.13 14.50
N ARG A 148 -7.69 -6.57 14.49
CA ARG A 148 -8.35 -7.10 13.28
C ARG A 148 -8.45 -6.05 12.16
N GLN A 149 -8.73 -4.79 12.50
CA GLN A 149 -8.79 -3.71 11.52
C GLN A 149 -7.44 -3.44 10.84
N LEU A 150 -6.33 -3.75 11.51
CA LEU A 150 -4.98 -3.63 10.96
C LEU A 150 -4.59 -4.81 10.06
N MET A 151 -5.20 -5.99 10.25
CA MET A 151 -4.92 -7.21 9.49
C MET A 151 -5.83 -7.44 8.28
N ALA A 152 -6.92 -6.67 8.14
CA ALA A 152 -7.84 -6.81 7.02
C ALA A 152 -7.15 -6.43 5.69
N PRO A 153 -7.06 -7.33 4.69
CA PRO A 153 -6.50 -6.99 3.39
C PRO A 153 -7.34 -5.87 2.75
N THR A 154 -6.66 -4.83 2.24
CA THR A 154 -7.31 -3.70 1.59
C THR A 154 -7.97 -4.17 0.29
N GLU A 155 -9.30 -4.32 0.30
CA GLU A 155 -10.08 -4.58 -0.91
C GLU A 155 -9.94 -3.42 -1.90
N THR A 156 -9.11 -3.59 -2.93
CA THR A 156 -9.08 -2.67 -4.07
C THR A 156 -10.26 -2.98 -4.98
N LYS A 157 -11.33 -2.19 -4.87
CA LYS A 157 -12.50 -2.29 -5.78
C LYS A 157 -12.06 -2.05 -7.24
N LYS A 158 -12.17 -3.06 -8.11
CA LYS A 158 -12.00 -2.98 -9.57
C LYS A 158 -12.99 -1.95 -10.16
N LYS A 159 -12.51 -0.96 -10.94
CA LYS A 159 -13.39 -0.04 -11.70
C LYS A 159 -13.85 -0.72 -13.00
N LYS A 160 -15.15 -0.73 -13.28
CA LYS A 160 -15.73 -1.15 -14.57
C LYS A 160 -15.52 -0.05 -15.62
N ILE A 161 -15.11 -0.38 -16.85
CA ILE A 161 -15.01 0.56 -17.98
C ILE A 161 -16.36 0.55 -18.73
N GLY A 162 -17.06 1.68 -18.76
CA GLY A 162 -18.34 1.88 -19.48
C GLY A 162 -19.16 3.07 -18.94
N PHE A 163 -19.87 3.78 -19.82
CA PHE A 163 -20.76 4.91 -19.44
C PHE A 163 -22.02 4.38 -18.75
N THR A 164 -22.08 4.55 -17.43
CA THR A 164 -23.28 4.26 -16.64
C THR A 164 -23.84 5.58 -16.12
N VAL A 165 -24.95 6.04 -16.68
CA VAL A 165 -25.69 7.18 -16.10
C VAL A 165 -26.48 6.65 -14.90
N LYS A 166 -25.95 6.86 -13.68
CA LYS A 166 -26.71 6.73 -12.44
C LYS A 166 -26.53 7.99 -11.58
N LYS A 167 -27.68 8.52 -11.17
CA LYS A 167 -27.90 9.76 -10.42
C LYS A 167 -26.97 9.94 -9.21
N LYS A 168 -26.71 11.20 -8.87
CA LYS A 168 -25.86 11.72 -7.79
C LYS A 168 -25.92 10.88 -6.50
N GLN A 169 -24.76 10.38 -6.07
CA GLN A 169 -24.35 10.32 -4.66
C GLN A 169 -22.81 10.46 -4.57
N LYS A 170 -22.34 11.35 -3.69
CA LYS A 170 -20.94 11.80 -3.55
C LYS A 170 -20.13 10.89 -2.62
N ALA A 171 -18.95 10.46 -3.12
CA ALA A 171 -17.62 10.25 -2.52
C ALA A 171 -17.50 9.48 -1.17
N TYR A 172 -16.42 8.73 -0.91
CA TYR A 172 -15.17 9.17 -0.23
C TYR A 172 -14.39 7.87 0.13
N GLY A 173 -13.24 7.50 -0.46
CA GLY A 173 -11.86 7.88 -0.12
C GLY A 173 -11.29 7.03 1.05
N LYS A 174 -10.00 6.63 1.03
CA LYS A 174 -9.13 6.46 2.23
C LYS A 174 -7.76 5.90 1.90
N SER A 175 -6.73 6.67 2.25
CA SER A 175 -5.76 6.26 3.27
C SER A 175 -5.02 7.47 3.84
N LYS A 176 -4.81 7.38 5.17
CA LYS A 176 -4.12 8.26 6.13
C LYS A 176 -2.57 8.18 6.00
N PRO A 177 -1.74 8.61 6.99
CA PRO A 177 -1.53 9.95 7.60
C PRO A 177 -0.01 10.27 7.77
N THR A 178 0.39 11.49 8.22
CA THR A 178 1.55 11.63 9.14
C THR A 178 1.69 13.02 9.81
N LYS A 179 1.92 12.96 11.13
CA LYS A 179 2.69 13.83 12.06
C LYS A 179 2.25 15.29 12.38
N ALA A 180 2.52 15.62 13.66
CA ALA A 180 2.47 16.92 14.36
C ALA A 180 1.07 17.40 14.80
N LEU A 181 0.65 16.83 15.95
CA LEU A 181 -0.52 17.19 16.74
C LEU A 181 -0.20 18.39 17.64
N ASP A 182 -0.36 19.60 17.13
CA ASP A 182 -0.49 20.78 17.99
C ASP A 182 -2.00 21.01 18.26
N GLU A 183 -2.40 20.50 19.42
CA GLU A 183 -3.70 20.52 20.10
C GLU A 183 -4.93 20.10 19.29
N PHE A 184 -5.26 18.79 19.33
CA PHE A 184 -6.57 18.27 18.94
C PHE A 184 -7.28 17.69 20.16
N SER A 185 -8.28 18.40 20.72
CA SER A 185 -8.98 18.02 21.95
C SER A 185 -10.50 18.01 21.75
N LEU A 186 -11.17 16.89 22.07
CA LEU A 186 -12.60 16.72 21.93
C LEU A 186 -13.23 16.31 23.26
N THR A 187 -14.45 16.76 23.54
CA THR A 187 -15.23 16.18 24.65
C THR A 187 -15.52 14.70 24.36
N PRO A 188 -15.73 13.83 25.37
CA PRO A 188 -15.95 12.40 25.14
C PRO A 188 -17.10 12.12 24.15
N GLN A 189 -18.19 12.88 24.22
CA GLN A 189 -19.32 12.75 23.29
C GLN A 189 -18.95 13.19 21.85
N ALA A 190 -18.18 14.28 21.72
CA ALA A 190 -17.65 14.74 20.43
C ALA A 190 -16.68 13.74 19.82
N PHE A 191 -15.83 13.13 20.65
CA PHE A 191 -14.88 12.11 20.24
C PHE A 191 -15.58 10.87 19.70
N ARG A 192 -16.66 10.40 20.35
CA ARG A 192 -17.48 9.28 19.85
C ARG A 192 -18.10 9.56 18.48
N ILE A 193 -18.58 10.79 18.24
CA ILE A 193 -19.06 11.19 16.91
C ILE A 193 -17.90 11.21 15.92
N TRP A 194 -16.77 11.81 16.32
CA TRP A 194 -15.58 11.98 15.47
C TRP A 194 -14.99 10.64 14.99
N ILE A 195 -14.83 9.64 15.86
CA ILE A 195 -14.25 8.34 15.48
C ILE A 195 -15.12 7.55 14.49
N ASN A 196 -16.44 7.77 14.50
CA ASN A 196 -17.36 7.15 13.56
C ASN A 196 -17.32 7.82 12.18
N ILE A 197 -16.74 9.02 12.06
CA ILE A 197 -16.51 9.67 10.76
C ILE A 197 -15.35 8.97 10.06
N PRO A 198 -15.52 8.50 8.82
CA PRO A 198 -14.44 7.98 8.00
C PRO A 198 -13.21 8.90 7.97
N GLY A 199 -12.02 8.36 8.25
CA GLY A 199 -10.76 9.12 8.30
C GLY A 199 -10.42 10.02 7.10
N ASP A 200 -10.87 9.72 5.89
CA ASP A 200 -10.73 10.62 4.74
C ASP A 200 -11.72 11.79 4.77
N ILE A 201 -12.92 11.58 5.30
CA ILE A 201 -13.89 12.64 5.61
C ILE A 201 -13.36 13.51 6.75
N GLN A 202 -12.75 12.93 7.79
CA GLN A 202 -12.08 13.69 8.86
C GLN A 202 -11.04 14.66 8.28
N ILE A 203 -10.17 14.19 7.38
CA ILE A 203 -9.16 15.04 6.72
C ILE A 203 -9.82 16.20 5.95
N LYS A 204 -10.92 15.95 5.23
CA LYS A 204 -11.62 17.01 4.50
C LYS A 204 -12.34 17.99 5.40
N ILE A 205 -12.89 17.53 6.52
CA ILE A 205 -13.49 18.41 7.53
C ILE A 205 -12.44 19.39 8.06
N LEU A 206 -11.21 18.93 8.32
CA LEU A 206 -10.14 19.80 8.85
C LEU A 206 -9.53 20.72 7.80
N ASN A 207 -9.49 20.31 6.53
CA ASN A 207 -8.81 21.07 5.47
C ASN A 207 -9.76 21.90 4.59
N ASN A 208 -11.06 21.84 4.83
CA ASN A 208 -12.04 22.57 4.04
C ASN A 208 -12.97 23.39 4.95
N ILE A 209 -12.39 24.41 5.56
CA ILE A 209 -13.09 25.34 6.44
C ILE A 209 -13.03 26.72 5.81
N TRP A 210 -14.20 27.34 5.66
CA TRP A 210 -14.27 28.71 5.18
C TRP A 210 -13.74 29.64 6.25
N CYS A 211 -12.72 30.44 5.91
CA CYS A 211 -12.26 31.52 6.77
C CYS A 211 -12.78 32.85 6.23
N ILE A 212 -13.59 33.54 7.04
CA ILE A 212 -14.16 34.83 6.66
C ILE A 212 -13.09 35.89 6.40
N THR A 213 -11.98 35.87 7.15
CA THR A 213 -10.88 36.84 6.93
C THR A 213 -10.11 36.57 5.64
N CYS A 214 -9.85 35.30 5.30
CA CYS A 214 -9.19 34.97 4.04
C CYS A 214 -10.13 35.04 2.84
N SER A 215 -11.45 35.07 3.08
CA SER A 215 -12.48 34.90 2.04
C SER A 215 -12.22 33.67 1.16
N ASP A 216 -11.70 32.61 1.77
CA ASP A 216 -11.23 31.42 1.07
C ASP A 216 -11.28 30.19 1.98
N ILE A 217 -11.16 29.02 1.36
CA ILE A 217 -11.09 27.72 2.02
C ILE A 217 -9.68 27.52 2.58
N THR A 218 -9.61 27.08 3.84
CA THR A 218 -8.36 26.85 4.55
C THR A 218 -8.42 25.62 5.44
N SER A 219 -7.29 25.27 6.06
CA SER A 219 -7.20 24.24 7.09
C SER A 219 -7.25 24.82 8.49
N ILE A 220 -7.76 24.04 9.43
CA ILE A 220 -7.82 24.37 10.86
C ILE A 220 -6.69 23.68 11.62
N ARG A 221 -6.09 24.40 12.57
CA ARG A 221 -5.15 23.88 13.59
C ARG A 221 -5.67 24.19 15.00
N SER A 222 -5.06 23.59 16.03
CA SER A 222 -5.44 23.81 17.43
C SER A 222 -6.93 23.57 17.68
N VAL A 223 -7.41 22.41 17.23
CA VAL A 223 -8.84 22.08 17.15
C VAL A 223 -9.37 21.64 18.50
N ARG A 224 -10.43 22.31 18.94
CA ARG A 224 -11.26 21.93 20.07
C ARG A 224 -12.66 21.61 19.59
N GLY A 225 -13.27 20.54 20.08
CA GLY A 225 -14.60 20.16 19.61
C GLY A 225 -15.53 19.64 20.70
N LYS A 226 -16.81 19.96 20.51
CA LYS A 226 -17.91 19.58 21.42
C LYS A 226 -19.11 19.10 20.64
N ALA A 227 -19.88 18.19 21.23
CA ALA A 227 -21.17 17.77 20.71
C ALA A 227 -22.24 18.73 21.26
N GLN A 228 -23.11 19.26 20.39
CA GLN A 228 -24.21 20.13 20.78
C GLN A 228 -25.41 19.89 19.87
N LYS A 229 -26.58 19.58 20.45
CA LYS A 229 -27.85 19.32 19.71
C LYS A 229 -27.68 18.30 18.55
N GLY A 230 -26.95 17.22 18.78
CA GLY A 230 -26.69 16.18 17.77
C GLY A 230 -25.66 16.56 16.68
N MET A 231 -25.07 17.75 16.75
CA MET A 231 -24.02 18.21 15.85
C MET A 231 -22.65 18.13 16.52
N LEU A 232 -21.61 17.84 15.75
CA LEU A 232 -20.22 18.03 16.16
C LEU A 232 -19.75 19.42 15.74
N ILE A 233 -19.38 20.24 16.72
CA ILE A 233 -18.85 21.59 16.50
C ILE A 233 -17.35 21.55 16.77
N LEU A 234 -16.55 21.90 15.76
CA LEU A 234 -15.11 22.10 15.84
C LEU A 234 -14.78 23.59 15.82
N LYS A 235 -13.92 24.04 16.73
CA LYS A 235 -13.36 25.38 16.81
C LYS A 235 -11.84 25.28 16.76
N GLY A 236 -11.18 26.29 16.24
CA GLY A 236 -9.73 26.30 16.12
C GLY A 236 -9.28 27.53 15.36
N ILE A 237 -8.09 27.45 14.78
CA ILE A 237 -7.42 28.60 14.17
C ILE A 237 -7.16 28.33 12.69
N CYS A 238 -7.42 29.32 11.84
CA CYS A 238 -7.04 29.32 10.43
C CYS A 238 -5.52 29.21 10.28
N THR A 239 -5.04 28.26 9.50
CA THR A 239 -3.60 28.11 9.24
C THR A 239 -3.02 29.27 8.43
N ARG A 240 -3.82 29.94 7.60
CA ARG A 240 -3.38 31.03 6.72
C ARG A 240 -3.28 32.39 7.43
N CYS A 241 -4.29 32.80 8.19
CA CYS A 241 -4.33 34.15 8.80
C CYS A 241 -4.31 34.14 10.33
N GLY A 242 -4.35 32.98 10.99
CA GLY A 242 -4.32 32.90 12.45
C GLY A 242 -5.62 33.30 13.15
N ASN A 243 -6.70 33.62 12.43
CA ASN A 243 -7.97 34.00 13.05
C ASN A 243 -8.82 32.77 13.42
N PRO A 244 -9.73 32.91 14.42
CA PRO A 244 -10.62 31.84 14.83
C PRO A 244 -11.53 31.39 13.68
N VAL A 245 -11.67 30.07 13.54
CA VAL A 245 -12.61 29.45 12.60
C VAL A 245 -13.43 28.38 13.31
N THR A 246 -14.66 28.16 12.84
CA THR A 246 -15.59 27.17 13.39
C THR A 246 -16.21 26.35 12.27
N ARG A 247 -16.37 25.04 12.50
CA ARG A 247 -17.05 24.12 11.60
C ARG A 247 -18.09 23.31 12.37
N ALA A 248 -19.33 23.32 11.90
CA ALA A 248 -20.38 22.46 12.41
C ALA A 248 -20.61 21.27 11.46
N ILE A 249 -20.83 20.09 12.02
CA ILE A 249 -21.05 18.84 11.29
C ILE A 249 -22.34 18.22 11.83
N GLU A 250 -23.33 18.08 10.98
CA GLU A 250 -24.57 17.38 11.31
C GLU A 250 -24.32 15.87 11.32
N ASN A 251 -24.80 15.19 12.36
CA ASN A 251 -24.82 13.73 12.40
C ASN A 251 -26.08 13.28 11.64
N LYS A 252 -25.91 12.65 10.47
CA LYS A 252 -27.00 12.04 9.69
C LYS A 252 -26.96 10.53 9.82
#